data_AF-A0A928QA39-F1
#
_entry.id   AF-A0A928QA39-F1
#
_cell.length_a   1.000
_cell.length_b   1.000
_cell.length_c   1.000
_cell.angle_alpha   90.00
_cell.angle_beta   90.00
_cell.angle_gamma   90.00
#
_symmetry.space_group_name_H-M   'P 1'
#
loop_
_entity.id
_entity.type
_entity.pdbx_description
1 polymer ?
#
loop_
_entity_poly.entity_id
_entity_poly.type
_entity_poly.pdbx_seq_one_letter_code
_entity_poly.pdbx_strand_id
1 'polypeptide(L)'
;MPRNQFQRMIFALITVVITVHAYVFYSLYVIHGGMFMTLTGESSVLAAINKMGGVPVFGKHVPIWAVVLIEFVLAYTLENLLGSPLSFKLASKVFDPRKTHPVLFETAIICATVGIMCPAMSLIAAFLYYDYQSGFNIFTLLAEWLKLVCFNFPFAFFTQLFFIQPAVRTIFKLIFAKDIKSRIENKESHKITV
;
A
#
# COMPACT_ATOMS: atom_id res chain seq x y z
N MET A 1 17.58 -4.85 7.09
CA MET A 1 16.38 -5.70 7.07
C MET A 1 15.89 -5.96 8.48
N PRO A 2 14.57 -6.03 8.70
CA PRO A 2 13.99 -6.48 9.97
C PRO A 2 14.38 -7.93 10.26
N ARG A 3 14.91 -8.21 11.46
CA ARG A 3 15.30 -9.57 11.88
C ARG A 3 14.15 -10.32 12.55
N ASN A 4 13.43 -9.63 13.42
CA ASN A 4 12.40 -10.23 14.28
C ASN A 4 11.00 -10.02 13.69
N GLN A 5 10.06 -10.87 14.09
CA GLN A 5 8.64 -10.74 13.70
C GLN A 5 8.10 -9.34 14.03
N PHE A 6 8.45 -8.80 15.21
CA PHE A 6 8.08 -7.44 15.60
C PHE A 6 8.64 -6.35 14.66
N GLN A 7 9.90 -6.48 14.24
CA GLN A 7 10.51 -5.52 13.30
C GLN A 7 9.86 -5.61 11.92
N ARG A 8 9.44 -6.81 11.48
CA ARG A 8 8.70 -7.00 10.21
C ARG A 8 7.32 -6.36 10.29
N MET A 9 6.62 -6.56 11.41
CA MET A 9 5.31 -5.97 11.66
C MET A 9 5.37 -4.44 11.64
N ILE A 10 6.37 -3.83 12.30
CA ILE A 10 6.57 -2.37 12.28
C ILE A 10 6.90 -1.89 10.86
N PHE A 11 7.77 -2.59 10.14
CA PHE A 11 8.13 -2.22 8.77
C PHE A 11 6.91 -2.26 7.84
N ALA A 12 6.09 -3.30 7.95
CA ALA A 12 4.83 -3.41 7.22
C ALA A 12 3.85 -2.30 7.62
N LEU A 13 3.71 -2.03 8.92
CA LEU A 13 2.82 -0.97 9.42
C LEU A 13 3.21 0.42 8.88
N ILE A 14 4.49 0.80 8.95
CA ILE A 14 4.96 2.08 8.39
C ILE A 14 4.70 2.14 6.89
N THR A 15 4.94 1.04 6.17
CA THR A 15 4.69 0.95 4.73
C THR A 15 3.21 1.18 4.42
N VAL A 16 2.30 0.47 5.11
CA VAL A 16 0.85 0.58 4.92
C VAL A 16 0.33 1.97 5.27
N VAL A 17 0.82 2.58 6.35
CA VAL A 17 0.44 3.96 6.69
C VAL A 17 0.79 4.90 5.52
N ILE A 18 2.01 4.83 4.99
CA ILE A 18 2.45 5.71 3.90
C ILE A 18 1.67 5.42 2.61
N THR A 19 1.53 4.15 2.22
CA THR A 19 0.88 3.76 0.97
C THR A 19 -0.60 4.13 0.96
N VAL A 20 -1.33 3.90 2.06
CA VAL A 20 -2.77 4.20 2.14
C VAL A 20 -3.01 5.71 2.05
N HIS A 21 -2.22 6.53 2.75
CA HIS A 21 -2.38 7.98 2.66
C HIS A 21 -2.04 8.50 1.25
N ALA A 22 -0.96 8.02 0.65
CA ALA A 22 -0.58 8.38 -0.71
C ALA A 22 -1.65 7.96 -1.73
N TYR A 23 -2.23 6.77 -1.55
CA TYR A 23 -3.25 6.24 -2.45
C TYR A 23 -4.59 6.97 -2.32
N VAL A 24 -5.05 7.26 -1.11
CA VAL A 24 -6.26 8.07 -0.89
C VAL A 24 -6.09 9.46 -1.49
N PHE A 25 -4.93 10.08 -1.29
CA PHE A 25 -4.63 11.38 -1.92
C PHE A 25 -4.66 11.29 -3.44
N TYR A 26 -3.98 10.29 -4.02
CA TYR A 26 -3.98 10.05 -5.47
C TYR A 26 -5.39 9.84 -6.02
N SER A 27 -6.18 8.97 -5.40
CA SER A 27 -7.55 8.69 -5.83
C SER A 27 -8.44 9.93 -5.78
N LEU A 28 -8.48 10.64 -4.64
CA LEU A 28 -9.37 11.78 -4.45
C LEU A 28 -8.95 13.00 -5.26
N TYR A 29 -7.66 13.32 -5.33
CA TYR A 29 -7.20 14.54 -6.01
C TYR A 29 -6.89 14.34 -7.48
N VAL A 30 -6.23 13.23 -7.84
CA VAL A 30 -5.75 13.03 -9.21
C VAL A 30 -6.80 12.36 -10.08
N ILE A 31 -7.44 11.30 -9.59
CA ILE A 31 -8.43 10.56 -10.38
C ILE A 31 -9.80 11.24 -10.35
N HIS A 32 -10.30 11.59 -9.16
CA HIS A 32 -11.66 12.09 -8.99
C HIS A 32 -11.76 13.60 -8.80
N GLY A 33 -10.66 14.29 -8.51
CA GLY A 33 -10.68 15.68 -8.07
C GLY A 33 -11.33 16.63 -9.09
N GLY A 34 -10.99 16.48 -10.38
CA GLY A 34 -11.57 17.29 -11.44
C GLY A 34 -13.07 17.06 -11.64
N MET A 35 -13.53 15.82 -11.48
CA MET A 35 -14.94 15.46 -11.56
C MET A 35 -15.72 16.05 -10.39
N PHE A 36 -15.21 15.92 -9.17
CA PHE A 36 -15.86 16.44 -7.97
C PHE A 36 -15.98 17.96 -7.98
N MET A 37 -14.93 18.68 -8.39
CA MET A 37 -14.96 20.14 -8.51
C MET A 37 -15.97 20.60 -9.58
N THR A 38 -16.02 19.93 -10.73
CA THR A 38 -16.98 20.25 -11.81
C THR A 38 -18.43 20.01 -11.39
N LEU A 39 -18.72 18.91 -10.70
CA LEU A 39 -20.08 18.57 -10.26
C LEU A 39 -20.61 19.49 -9.15
N THR A 40 -19.71 20.03 -8.31
CA THR A 40 -20.08 20.83 -7.13
C THR A 40 -19.94 22.33 -7.34
N GLY A 41 -19.20 22.75 -8.37
CA GLY A 41 -18.84 24.14 -8.65
C GLY A 41 -17.79 24.71 -7.69
N GLU A 42 -17.08 23.87 -6.96
CA GLU A 42 -16.12 24.29 -5.93
C GLU A 42 -14.68 24.37 -6.47
N SER A 43 -13.87 25.26 -5.88
CA SER A 43 -12.46 25.47 -6.24
C SER A 43 -11.50 24.48 -5.58
N SER A 44 -11.97 23.66 -4.64
CA SER A 44 -11.14 22.67 -3.94
C SER A 44 -11.83 21.32 -3.81
N VAL A 45 -11.03 20.25 -3.93
CA VAL A 45 -11.48 18.86 -3.80
C VAL A 45 -12.09 18.58 -2.42
N LEU A 46 -11.54 19.18 -1.36
CA LEU A 46 -12.09 19.01 0.00
C LEU A 46 -13.47 19.66 0.14
N ALA A 47 -13.65 20.87 -0.37
CA ALA A 47 -14.94 21.54 -0.34
C ALA A 47 -15.98 20.77 -1.17
N ALA A 48 -15.57 20.28 -2.34
CA ALA A 48 -16.41 19.43 -3.18
C ALA A 48 -16.86 18.16 -2.44
N ILE A 49 -15.94 17.43 -1.81
CA ILE A 49 -16.26 16.20 -1.05
C ILE A 49 -17.15 16.51 0.15
N ASN A 50 -16.90 17.60 0.86
CA ASN A 50 -17.74 18.02 1.99
C ASN A 50 -19.17 18.35 1.54
N LYS A 51 -19.32 18.96 0.35
CA LYS A 51 -20.63 19.28 -0.24
C LYS A 51 -21.37 18.05 -0.76
N MET A 52 -20.66 17.03 -1.22
CA MET A 52 -21.22 15.72 -1.58
C MET A 52 -21.56 14.85 -0.35
N GLY A 53 -21.23 15.29 0.87
CA GLY A 53 -21.49 14.54 2.10
C GLY A 53 -20.51 13.38 2.35
N GLY A 54 -19.41 13.30 1.59
CA GLY A 54 -18.39 12.26 1.72
C GLY A 54 -18.20 11.40 0.47
N VAL A 55 -17.60 10.23 0.67
CA VAL A 55 -17.35 9.23 -0.40
C VAL A 55 -18.35 8.09 -0.23
N PRO A 56 -19.01 7.61 -1.29
CA PRO A 56 -19.95 6.50 -1.18
C PRO A 56 -19.21 5.20 -0.90
N VAL A 57 -19.48 4.56 0.25
CA VAL A 57 -18.99 3.22 0.59
C VAL A 57 -20.22 2.36 0.91
N PHE A 58 -20.40 1.26 0.18
CA PHE A 58 -21.60 0.39 0.27
C PHE A 58 -22.91 1.19 0.18
N GLY A 59 -22.98 2.18 -0.72
CA GLY A 59 -24.17 3.02 -0.91
C GLY A 59 -24.46 4.01 0.22
N LYS A 60 -23.56 4.16 1.22
CA LYS A 60 -23.65 5.20 2.26
C LYS A 60 -22.50 6.19 2.10
N HIS A 61 -22.81 7.47 2.16
CA HIS A 61 -21.78 8.52 2.16
C HIS A 61 -21.08 8.53 3.52
N VAL A 62 -19.77 8.32 3.50
CA VAL A 62 -18.92 8.33 4.69
C VAL A 62 -17.84 9.41 4.56
N PRO A 63 -17.40 10.02 5.67
CA PRO A 63 -16.35 11.03 5.64
C PRO A 63 -15.00 10.43 5.24
N ILE A 64 -14.10 11.26 4.69
CA ILE A 64 -12.79 10.83 4.18
C ILE A 64 -11.98 10.10 5.26
N TRP A 65 -12.02 10.55 6.52
CA TRP A 65 -11.28 9.89 7.60
C TRP A 65 -11.75 8.45 7.83
N ALA A 66 -13.04 8.17 7.63
CA ALA A 66 -13.59 6.83 7.79
C ALA A 66 -13.14 5.91 6.65
N VAL A 67 -13.08 6.44 5.42
CA VAL A 67 -12.52 5.73 4.25
C VAL A 67 -11.07 5.34 4.51
N VAL A 68 -10.24 6.30 4.95
CA VAL A 68 -8.82 6.05 5.27
C VAL A 68 -8.68 4.93 6.31
N LEU A 69 -9.51 4.93 7.36
CA LEU A 69 -9.48 3.89 8.39
C LEU A 69 -9.90 2.52 7.84
N ILE A 70 -10.94 2.46 7.02
CA ILE A 70 -11.42 1.21 6.41
C ILE A 70 -10.33 0.65 5.47
N GLU A 71 -9.80 1.47 4.57
CA GLU A 71 -8.74 1.07 3.65
C GLU A 71 -7.47 0.67 4.38
N PHE A 72 -7.12 1.36 5.47
CA PHE A 72 -5.97 1.01 6.31
C PHE A 72 -6.12 -0.39 6.93
N VAL A 73 -7.27 -0.68 7.54
CA VAL A 73 -7.53 -1.99 8.16
C VAL A 73 -7.50 -3.10 7.11
N LEU A 74 -8.12 -2.88 5.95
CA LEU A 74 -8.13 -3.84 4.85
C LEU A 74 -6.73 -4.06 4.25
N ALA A 75 -6.00 -2.98 3.98
CA ALA A 75 -4.64 -3.01 3.44
C ALA A 75 -3.70 -3.75 4.38
N TYR A 76 -3.74 -3.41 5.67
CA TYR A 76 -2.91 -4.04 6.68
C TYR A 76 -3.25 -5.52 6.83
N THR A 77 -4.53 -5.87 6.86
CA THR A 77 -4.97 -7.27 6.96
C THR A 77 -4.49 -8.07 5.73
N LEU A 78 -4.67 -7.54 4.52
CA LEU A 78 -4.22 -8.18 3.29
C LEU A 78 -2.70 -8.27 3.18
N GLU A 79 -1.95 -7.27 3.63
CA GLU A 79 -0.49 -7.30 3.64
C GLU A 79 0.01 -8.43 4.55
N ASN A 80 -0.59 -8.60 5.73
CA ASN A 80 -0.18 -9.67 6.65
C ASN A 80 -0.61 -11.06 6.16
N LEU A 81 -1.81 -11.19 5.57
CA LEU A 81 -2.36 -12.48 5.15
C LEU A 81 -1.86 -12.96 3.78
N LEU A 82 -1.75 -12.06 2.80
CA LEU A 82 -1.39 -12.38 1.43
C LEU A 82 -0.06 -11.73 1.03
N GLY A 83 0.10 -10.44 1.30
CA GLY A 83 1.27 -9.67 0.86
C GLY A 83 2.58 -10.34 1.29
N SER A 84 2.81 -10.47 2.60
CA SER A 84 4.06 -11.00 3.17
C SER A 84 4.34 -12.48 2.83
N PRO A 85 3.41 -13.44 3.04
CA PRO A 85 3.72 -14.86 2.78
C PRO A 85 3.77 -15.20 1.29
N LEU A 86 2.90 -14.60 0.46
CA LEU A 86 2.75 -14.97 -0.94
C LEU A 86 3.85 -14.33 -1.80
N SER A 87 4.20 -13.06 -1.54
CA SER A 87 5.31 -12.38 -2.24
C SER A 87 6.66 -13.05 -1.96
N PHE A 88 6.92 -13.44 -0.70
CA PHE A 88 8.14 -14.14 -0.34
C PHE A 88 8.23 -15.50 -1.04
N LYS A 89 7.13 -16.25 -1.06
CA LYS A 89 7.06 -17.55 -1.74
C LYS A 89 7.29 -17.41 -3.25
N LEU A 90 6.70 -16.41 -3.89
CA LEU A 90 6.93 -16.14 -5.32
C LEU A 90 8.38 -15.71 -5.59
N ALA A 91 8.92 -14.78 -4.81
CA ALA A 91 10.29 -14.32 -4.98
C ALA A 91 11.30 -15.47 -4.77
N SER A 92 11.08 -16.33 -3.77
CA SER A 92 11.94 -17.50 -3.52
C SER A 92 11.85 -18.60 -4.60
N LYS A 93 10.78 -18.61 -5.41
CA LYS A 93 10.66 -19.54 -6.54
C LYS A 93 11.48 -19.08 -7.75
N VAL A 94 11.62 -17.78 -7.94
CA VAL A 94 12.30 -17.18 -9.10
C VAL A 94 13.77 -16.90 -8.78
N PHE A 95 14.07 -16.49 -7.55
CA PHE A 95 15.41 -16.12 -7.11
C PHE A 95 15.85 -17.00 -5.94
N ASP A 96 17.11 -17.46 -5.99
CA ASP A 96 17.71 -18.21 -4.89
C ASP A 96 18.18 -17.23 -3.81
N PRO A 97 17.57 -17.23 -2.59
CA PRO A 97 17.89 -16.27 -1.54
C PRO A 97 19.35 -16.31 -1.08
N ARG A 98 20.08 -17.39 -1.38
CA ARG A 98 21.48 -17.58 -0.97
C ARG A 98 22.49 -17.11 -2.02
N LYS A 99 22.09 -17.06 -3.29
CA LYS A 99 22.99 -16.71 -4.41
C LYS A 99 22.70 -15.32 -4.99
N THR A 100 21.46 -14.83 -4.85
CA THR A 100 21.05 -13.54 -5.41
C THR A 100 21.46 -12.38 -4.49
N HIS A 101 21.90 -11.26 -5.08
CA HIS A 101 22.23 -10.06 -4.32
C HIS A 101 21.00 -9.59 -3.49
N PRO A 102 21.15 -9.27 -2.19
CA PRO A 102 20.03 -8.99 -1.30
C PRO A 102 19.08 -7.89 -1.80
N VAL A 103 19.62 -6.87 -2.47
CA VAL A 103 18.83 -5.77 -3.03
C VAL A 103 17.94 -6.25 -4.19
N LEU A 104 18.43 -7.12 -5.05
CA LEU A 104 17.63 -7.67 -6.17
C LEU A 104 16.51 -8.57 -5.65
N PHE A 105 16.81 -9.38 -4.64
CA PHE A 105 15.82 -10.23 -4.00
C PHE A 105 14.71 -9.41 -3.31
N GLU A 106 15.09 -8.34 -2.59
CA GLU A 106 14.12 -7.40 -2.00
C GLU A 106 13.23 -6.75 -3.07
N THR A 107 13.83 -6.23 -4.15
CA THR A 107 13.08 -5.62 -5.26
C THR A 107 12.11 -6.62 -5.89
N ALA A 108 12.51 -7.88 -6.08
CA ALA A 108 11.64 -8.93 -6.59
C ALA A 108 10.43 -9.21 -5.67
N ILE A 109 10.65 -9.25 -4.35
CA ILE A 109 9.55 -9.36 -3.37
C ILE A 109 8.59 -8.19 -3.53
N ILE A 110 9.10 -6.97 -3.63
CA ILE A 110 8.27 -5.76 -3.74
C ILE A 110 7.43 -5.79 -5.02
N CYS A 111 8.03 -6.11 -6.16
CA CYS A 111 7.31 -6.25 -7.41
C CYS A 111 6.21 -7.32 -7.32
N ALA A 112 6.51 -8.46 -6.68
CA ALA A 112 5.52 -9.51 -6.44
C ALA A 112 4.40 -9.05 -5.49
N THR A 113 4.73 -8.32 -4.42
CA THR A 113 3.75 -7.75 -3.48
C THR A 113 2.82 -6.79 -4.20
N VAL A 114 3.33 -5.82 -4.96
CA VAL A 114 2.50 -4.88 -5.72
C VAL A 114 1.65 -5.63 -6.75
N GLY A 115 2.22 -6.61 -7.43
CA GLY A 115 1.53 -7.47 -8.39
C GLY A 115 0.36 -8.26 -7.82
N ILE A 116 0.40 -8.63 -6.55
CA ILE A 116 -0.68 -9.36 -5.87
C ILE A 116 -1.64 -8.40 -5.16
N MET A 117 -1.10 -7.45 -4.39
CA MET A 117 -1.89 -6.56 -3.56
C MET A 117 -2.69 -5.57 -4.37
N CYS A 118 -2.15 -5.01 -5.46
CA CYS A 118 -2.88 -4.07 -6.28
C CYS A 118 -4.18 -4.67 -6.85
N PRO A 119 -4.16 -5.84 -7.52
CA PRO A 119 -5.39 -6.48 -7.98
C PRO A 119 -6.31 -6.93 -6.84
N ALA A 120 -5.78 -7.41 -5.71
CA ALA A 120 -6.60 -7.80 -4.57
C ALA A 120 -7.32 -6.61 -3.91
N MET A 121 -6.60 -5.52 -3.61
CA MET A 121 -7.15 -4.31 -3.02
C MET A 121 -8.10 -3.60 -4.00
N SER A 122 -7.75 -3.53 -5.28
CA SER A 122 -8.63 -2.95 -6.31
C SER A 122 -9.92 -3.75 -6.46
N LEU A 123 -9.88 -5.07 -6.24
CA LEU A 123 -11.10 -5.89 -6.26
C LEU A 123 -12.01 -5.57 -5.09
N ILE A 124 -11.43 -5.45 -3.88
CA ILE A 124 -12.18 -5.04 -2.69
C ILE A 124 -12.75 -3.63 -2.87
N ALA A 125 -11.97 -2.70 -3.43
CA ALA A 125 -12.42 -1.36 -3.74
C ALA A 125 -13.57 -1.37 -4.76
N ALA A 126 -13.47 -2.17 -5.84
CA ALA A 126 -14.55 -2.32 -6.81
C ALA A 126 -15.84 -2.78 -6.13
N PHE A 127 -15.77 -3.72 -5.18
CA PHE A 127 -16.94 -4.13 -4.38
C PHE A 127 -17.43 -3.02 -3.43
N LEU A 128 -16.53 -2.33 -2.72
CA LEU A 128 -16.89 -1.29 -1.75
C LEU A 128 -17.57 -0.08 -2.40
N TYR A 129 -17.07 0.32 -3.57
CA TYR A 129 -17.50 1.50 -4.31
C TYR A 129 -18.51 1.18 -5.41
N TYR A 130 -18.95 -0.09 -5.52
CA TYR A 130 -19.93 -0.51 -6.53
C TYR A 130 -21.25 0.25 -6.36
N ASP A 131 -21.81 0.72 -7.47
CA ASP A 131 -23.14 1.33 -7.46
C ASP A 131 -24.24 0.26 -7.36
N TYR A 132 -24.63 -0.07 -6.13
CA TYR A 132 -25.70 -1.03 -5.87
C TYR A 132 -27.10 -0.52 -6.28
N GLN A 133 -27.27 0.77 -6.60
CA GLN A 133 -28.57 1.33 -6.97
C GLN A 133 -28.97 0.99 -8.42
N SER A 134 -28.01 0.77 -9.31
CA SER A 134 -28.23 0.43 -10.72
C SER A 134 -28.39 -1.08 -11.00
N GLY A 135 -28.36 -1.91 -9.95
CA GLY A 135 -28.47 -3.36 -10.03
C GLY A 135 -27.11 -4.07 -10.04
N PHE A 136 -27.04 -5.26 -9.44
CA PHE A 136 -25.79 -6.02 -9.37
C PHE A 136 -25.51 -6.74 -10.69
N ASN A 137 -24.41 -6.38 -11.36
CA ASN A 137 -23.92 -7.03 -12.56
C ASN A 137 -22.45 -7.39 -12.41
N ILE A 138 -22.15 -8.68 -12.52
CA ILE A 138 -20.79 -9.21 -12.37
C ILE A 138 -19.83 -8.67 -13.43
N PHE A 139 -20.30 -8.38 -14.64
CA PHE A 139 -19.48 -7.84 -15.72
C PHE A 139 -19.12 -6.38 -15.49
N THR A 140 -20.04 -5.58 -14.96
CA THR A 140 -19.76 -4.18 -14.56
C THR A 140 -18.71 -4.15 -13.46
N LEU A 141 -18.86 -5.01 -12.44
CA LEU A 141 -17.88 -5.13 -11.37
C LEU A 141 -16.50 -5.53 -11.88
N LEU A 142 -16.41 -6.52 -12.78
CA LEU A 142 -15.14 -6.93 -13.39
C LEU A 142 -14.52 -5.83 -14.25
N ALA A 143 -15.34 -5.06 -14.97
CA ALA A 143 -14.87 -3.92 -15.75
C ALA A 143 -14.32 -2.80 -14.86
N GLU A 144 -15.01 -2.47 -13.77
CA GLU A 144 -14.56 -1.49 -12.77
C GLU A 144 -13.30 -1.95 -12.06
N TRP A 145 -13.23 -3.23 -11.68
CA TRP A 145 -12.03 -3.83 -11.12
C TRP A 145 -10.83 -3.72 -12.07
N LEU A 146 -11.00 -4.13 -13.33
CA LEU A 146 -9.92 -4.05 -14.32
C LEU A 146 -9.49 -2.61 -14.57
N LYS A 147 -10.46 -1.69 -14.66
CA LYS A 147 -10.21 -0.25 -14.76
C LYS A 147 -9.38 0.23 -13.57
N LEU A 148 -9.79 -0.06 -12.34
CA LEU A 148 -9.07 0.30 -11.12
C LEU A 148 -7.65 -0.27 -11.14
N VAL A 149 -7.47 -1.54 -11.49
CA VAL A 149 -6.14 -2.15 -11.62
C VAL A 149 -5.27 -1.39 -12.63
N CYS A 150 -5.79 -1.07 -13.81
CA CYS A 150 -5.04 -0.34 -14.84
C CYS A 150 -4.60 1.06 -14.41
N PHE A 151 -5.42 1.79 -13.64
CA PHE A 151 -5.06 3.11 -13.13
C PHE A 151 -4.14 3.04 -11.91
N ASN A 152 -4.42 2.12 -10.99
CA ASN A 152 -3.72 2.03 -9.71
C ASN A 152 -2.37 1.33 -9.81
N PHE A 153 -2.27 0.31 -10.67
CA PHE A 153 -1.08 -0.54 -10.73
C PHE A 153 0.18 0.23 -11.12
N PRO A 154 0.20 1.06 -12.19
CA PRO A 154 1.40 1.82 -12.54
C PRO A 154 1.79 2.77 -11.41
N PHE A 155 0.83 3.51 -10.86
CA PHE A 155 1.10 4.44 -9.76
C PHE A 155 1.67 3.71 -8.55
N ALA A 156 1.04 2.63 -8.10
CA ALA A 156 1.50 1.83 -6.96
C ALA A 156 2.88 1.23 -7.21
N PHE A 157 3.14 0.70 -8.41
CA PHE A 157 4.43 0.10 -8.76
C PHE A 157 5.57 1.10 -8.71
N PHE A 158 5.42 2.26 -9.36
CA PHE A 158 6.46 3.29 -9.40
C PHE A 158 6.64 3.96 -8.03
N THR A 159 5.56 4.29 -7.33
CA THR A 159 5.66 4.92 -6.01
C THR A 159 6.28 4.00 -4.97
N GLN A 160 5.91 2.71 -4.98
CA GLN A 160 6.46 1.72 -4.07
C GLN A 160 7.98 1.58 -4.28
N LEU A 161 8.43 1.35 -5.51
CA LEU A 161 9.85 1.12 -5.80
C LEU A 161 10.74 2.34 -5.57
N PHE A 162 10.33 3.51 -6.06
CA PHE A 162 11.20 4.68 -6.09
C PHE A 162 11.11 5.58 -4.85
N PHE A 163 9.97 5.60 -4.16
CA PHE A 163 9.74 6.57 -3.08
C PHE A 163 9.49 5.88 -1.74
N ILE A 164 8.53 4.97 -1.68
CA ILE A 164 8.06 4.40 -0.41
C ILE A 164 9.14 3.51 0.19
N GLN A 165 9.78 2.63 -0.59
CA GLN A 165 10.82 1.77 -0.05
C GLN A 165 12.04 2.52 0.50
N PRO A 166 12.62 3.51 -0.22
CA PRO A 166 13.68 4.35 0.34
C PRO A 166 13.23 5.10 1.60
N ALA A 167 12.02 5.64 1.62
CA ALA A 167 11.47 6.36 2.77
C ALA A 167 11.29 5.45 3.99
N VAL A 168 10.62 4.29 3.83
CA VAL A 168 10.39 3.32 4.91
C VAL A 168 11.73 2.80 5.46
N ARG A 169 12.72 2.53 4.59
CA ARG A 169 14.06 2.13 5.04
C ARG A 169 14.75 3.22 5.87
N THR A 170 14.58 4.48 5.50
CA THR A 170 15.14 5.62 6.21
C THR A 170 14.48 5.77 7.59
N ILE A 171 13.15 5.74 7.64
CA ILE A 171 12.38 5.80 8.89
C ILE A 171 12.73 4.61 9.80
N PHE A 172 12.78 3.39 9.25
CA PHE A 172 13.14 2.20 10.01
C PHE A 172 14.56 2.29 10.59
N LYS A 173 15.53 2.79 9.80
CA LYS A 173 16.90 3.04 10.29
C LYS A 173 16.93 4.08 11.40
N LEU A 174 16.11 5.13 11.33
CA LEU A 174 16.04 6.15 12.38
C LEU A 174 15.45 5.59 13.67
N ILE A 175 14.34 4.84 13.59
CA ILE A 175 13.68 4.24 14.75
C ILE A 175 14.60 3.22 15.44
N PHE A 176 15.29 2.39 14.65
CA PHE A 176 16.18 1.35 15.17
C PHE A 176 17.67 1.75 15.17
N ALA A 177 17.99 3.06 15.09
CA ALA A 177 19.36 3.54 14.98
C ALA A 177 20.24 3.05 16.14
N LYS A 178 19.69 3.07 17.37
CA LYS A 178 20.38 2.59 18.58
C LYS A 178 20.64 1.08 18.56
N ASP A 179 19.67 0.29 18.12
CA ASP A 179 19.79 -1.18 17.98
C ASP A 179 20.76 -1.54 16.83
N ILE A 180 20.84 -0.75 15.76
CA ILE A 180 21.82 -0.94 14.69
C ILE A 180 23.24 -0.58 15.18
N LYS A 181 23.39 0.53 15.91
CA LYS A 181 24.69 0.99 16.43
C LYS A 181 25.28 0.01 17.45
N SER A 182 24.48 -0.46 18.42
CA SER A 182 24.91 -1.46 19.40
C SER A 182 25.31 -2.80 18.77
N ARG A 183 24.76 -3.13 17.59
CA ARG A 183 25.14 -4.31 16.81
C ARG A 183 26.47 -4.15 16.08
N ILE A 184 26.77 -2.96 15.57
CA ILE A 184 28.07 -2.68 14.93
C ILE A 184 29.16 -2.78 16.00
N GLU A 185 28.94 -2.15 17.15
CA GLU A 185 29.85 -2.18 18.30
C GLU A 185 30.06 -3.62 18.84
N ASN A 186 28.99 -4.43 18.97
CA ASN A 186 29.12 -5.84 19.37
C ASN A 186 29.83 -6.70 18.31
N LYS A 187 29.61 -6.45 17.01
CA LYS A 187 30.32 -7.17 15.93
C LYS A 187 31.81 -6.84 15.91
N GLU A 188 32.16 -5.58 16.11
CA GLU A 188 33.57 -5.15 16.20
C GLU A 188 34.23 -5.76 17.45
N SER A 189 33.56 -5.74 18.60
CA SER A 189 34.05 -6.34 19.84
C SER A 189 34.33 -7.85 19.70
N HIS A 190 33.44 -8.59 19.02
CA HIS A 190 33.63 -10.02 18.77
C HIS A 190 34.73 -10.32 17.73
N LYS A 191 35.05 -9.36 16.85
CA LYS A 191 36.12 -9.50 15.85
C LYS A 191 37.51 -9.20 16.41
N ILE A 192 37.58 -8.53 17.56
CA ILE A 192 38.82 -8.17 18.27
C ILE A 192 39.19 -9.24 19.32
N THR A 193 38.23 -10.08 19.72
CA THR A 193 38.41 -11.11 20.76
C THR A 193 38.73 -12.51 20.17
N VAL A 194 38.78 -12.64 18.84
CA VAL A 194 39.15 -13.86 18.09
C VAL A 194 40.38 -13.56 17.26
#